data_AF-A0AAD5TN32-F1
#
_entry.id   AF-A0AAD5TN32-F1
#
_cell.length_a   1.000
_cell.length_b   1.000
_cell.length_c   1.000
_cell.angle_alpha   90.00
_cell.angle_beta   90.00
_cell.angle_gamma   90.00
#
_symmetry.space_group_name_H-M   'P 1'
#
loop_
_entity.id
_entity.type
_entity.pdbx_description
1 polymer ?
#
loop_
_entity_poly.entity_id
_entity_poly.type
_entity_poly.pdbx_seq_one_letter_code
_entity_poly.pdbx_strand_id
1 'polypeptide(L)'
;MAKRTAVTKKSNKPEGPPKDRDLKKAADAHVQSDMPRKYRMCLAAQKFSKANNKDSAVGKTAKQGGASLKIAPRAPGETLGEYNRRVDDTVRATVNAAVQSTSKTRQKKKAWLKVRKTKAASKTKAEDSADEQERLAQKEEIKFGVVAMQPPSITAVPKKRGGNAAAIEALHKFQAAKAQNSDGDENHEDEDEEATTAGNGPKLVGRKRKLKTLPEVERIAITAARENAIAHYRAMKASSNNTREREDGSDDAMESD
;
A
#
# COMPACT_ATOMS: atom_id res chain seq x y z
N MET A 1 -22.74 -61.45 -7.96
CA MET A 1 -21.58 -61.06 -7.12
C MET A 1 -21.00 -59.74 -7.66
N ALA A 2 -21.34 -58.61 -7.04
CA ALA A 2 -20.88 -57.29 -7.48
C ALA A 2 -19.60 -56.88 -6.73
N LYS A 3 -18.50 -56.71 -7.45
CA LYS A 3 -17.19 -56.29 -6.91
C LYS A 3 -17.25 -54.79 -6.59
N ARG A 4 -17.24 -54.44 -5.30
CA ARG A 4 -17.08 -53.06 -4.81
C ARG A 4 -15.60 -52.67 -4.89
N THR A 5 -15.25 -51.72 -5.74
CA THR A 5 -13.91 -51.14 -5.81
C THR A 5 -13.79 -50.00 -4.79
N ALA A 6 -12.81 -50.11 -3.88
CA ALA A 6 -12.54 -49.13 -2.85
C ALA A 6 -11.81 -47.91 -3.43
N VAL A 7 -12.39 -46.72 -3.25
CA VAL A 7 -11.76 -45.44 -3.58
C VAL A 7 -10.71 -45.11 -2.51
N THR A 8 -9.43 -45.26 -2.85
CA THR A 8 -8.32 -44.88 -1.99
C THR A 8 -8.15 -43.36 -1.98
N LYS A 9 -8.43 -42.75 -0.84
CA LYS A 9 -8.32 -41.31 -0.59
C LYS A 9 -6.84 -40.96 -0.36
N LYS A 10 -6.12 -40.54 -1.40
CA LYS A 10 -4.76 -39.98 -1.25
C LYS A 10 -4.84 -38.70 -0.40
N SER A 11 -4.23 -38.74 0.78
CA SER A 11 -4.06 -37.60 1.66
C SER A 11 -3.04 -36.62 1.06
N ASN A 12 -3.52 -35.45 0.64
CA ASN A 12 -2.65 -34.31 0.31
C ASN A 12 -2.01 -33.81 1.60
N LYS A 13 -0.74 -34.17 1.84
CA LYS A 13 0.11 -33.47 2.80
C LYS A 13 0.22 -31.99 2.37
N PRO A 14 0.06 -31.02 3.29
CA PRO A 14 0.34 -29.64 2.99
C PRO A 14 1.84 -29.47 2.74
N GLU A 15 2.21 -29.16 1.49
CA GLU A 15 3.56 -28.72 1.18
C GLU A 15 3.91 -27.51 2.05
N GLY A 16 5.11 -27.55 2.64
CA GLY A 16 5.65 -26.46 3.44
C GLY A 16 5.74 -25.15 2.64
N PRO A 17 6.09 -24.04 3.32
CA PRO A 17 6.32 -22.78 2.62
C PRO A 17 7.31 -23.01 1.47
N PRO A 18 7.12 -22.38 0.30
CA PRO A 18 8.06 -22.50 -0.81
C PRO A 18 9.45 -22.13 -0.27
N LYS A 19 10.35 -23.11 -0.21
CA LYS A 19 11.78 -22.83 -0.02
C LYS A 19 12.14 -21.86 -1.14
N ASP A 20 12.70 -20.72 -0.76
CA ASP A 20 13.25 -19.74 -1.67
C ASP A 20 14.14 -20.48 -2.65
N ARG A 21 13.60 -20.76 -3.83
CA ARG A 21 14.33 -21.40 -4.92
C ARG A 21 15.38 -20.41 -5.35
N ASP A 22 16.59 -20.65 -4.85
CA ASP A 22 17.84 -20.49 -5.56
C ASP A 22 17.81 -19.34 -6.57
N LEU A 23 17.86 -18.12 -6.03
CA LEU A 23 18.62 -17.08 -6.72
C LEU A 23 20.02 -17.64 -6.83
N LYS A 24 20.35 -18.24 -7.99
CA LYS A 24 21.71 -18.65 -8.34
C LYS A 24 22.64 -17.53 -7.88
N LYS A 25 23.52 -17.83 -6.92
CA LYS A 25 24.59 -16.92 -6.51
C LYS A 25 25.30 -16.51 -7.79
N ALA A 26 25.06 -15.28 -8.24
CA ALA A 26 25.76 -14.74 -9.39
C ALA A 26 27.26 -14.80 -9.07
N ALA A 27 28.08 -15.14 -10.06
CA ALA A 27 29.53 -15.28 -9.90
C ALA A 27 30.21 -14.01 -9.32
N ASP A 28 29.52 -12.87 -9.34
CA ASP A 28 29.97 -11.59 -8.80
C ASP A 28 29.60 -11.35 -7.32
N ALA A 29 29.16 -12.36 -6.59
CA ALA A 29 28.67 -12.21 -5.20
C ALA A 29 29.71 -11.59 -4.25
N HIS A 30 31.00 -11.74 -4.53
CA HIS A 30 32.08 -11.19 -3.70
C HIS A 30 32.22 -9.66 -3.81
N VAL A 31 31.99 -9.09 -5.00
CA VAL A 31 32.03 -7.63 -5.23
C VAL A 31 30.77 -6.94 -4.69
N GLN A 32 29.67 -7.68 -4.54
CA GLN A 32 28.40 -7.13 -4.09
C GLN A 32 28.22 -7.08 -2.57
N SER A 33 29.02 -7.78 -1.77
CA SER A 33 28.89 -7.75 -0.29
C SER A 33 29.35 -6.45 0.35
N ASP A 34 30.24 -5.71 -0.31
CA ASP A 34 30.81 -4.45 0.19
C ASP A 34 29.93 -3.22 -0.12
N MET A 35 28.89 -3.39 -0.95
CA MET A 35 28.00 -2.30 -1.29
C MET A 35 26.88 -2.12 -0.26
N PRO A 36 26.58 -0.88 0.16
CA PRO A 36 25.45 -0.58 1.02
C PRO A 36 24.16 -1.21 0.48
N ARG A 37 23.37 -1.84 1.37
CA ARG A 37 22.17 -2.61 1.00
C ARG A 37 21.21 -1.81 0.10
N LYS A 38 21.04 -0.51 0.38
CA LYS A 38 20.19 0.39 -0.42
C LYS A 38 20.70 0.50 -1.86
N TYR A 39 22.01 0.66 -2.04
CA TYR A 39 22.62 0.77 -3.35
C TYR A 39 22.51 -0.51 -4.17
N ARG A 40 22.69 -1.68 -3.54
CA ARG A 40 22.41 -2.98 -4.18
C ARG A 40 20.98 -3.11 -4.68
N MET A 41 20.01 -2.65 -3.90
CA MET A 41 18.60 -2.70 -4.31
C MET A 41 18.32 -1.78 -5.51
N CYS A 42 18.93 -0.60 -5.55
CA CYS A 42 18.85 0.31 -6.70
C CYS A 42 19.48 -0.29 -7.96
N LEU A 43 20.67 -0.90 -7.85
CA LEU A 43 21.33 -1.57 -8.98
C LEU A 43 20.54 -2.77 -9.49
N ALA A 44 19.98 -3.59 -8.58
CA ALA A 44 19.12 -4.70 -8.96
C ALA A 44 17.88 -4.19 -9.71
N ALA A 45 17.20 -3.17 -9.18
CA ALA A 45 16.03 -2.57 -9.83
C ALA A 45 16.37 -2.01 -11.23
N GLN A 46 17.55 -1.41 -11.40
CA GLN A 46 18.02 -0.89 -12.68
C GLN A 46 18.37 -2.00 -13.69
N LYS A 47 18.89 -3.16 -13.22
CA LYS A 47 19.11 -4.34 -14.07
C LYS A 47 17.78 -4.90 -14.58
N PHE A 48 16.75 -4.98 -13.73
CA PHE A 48 15.42 -5.44 -14.14
C PHE A 48 14.71 -4.47 -15.10
N SER A 49 14.90 -3.16 -14.95
CA SER A 49 14.32 -2.18 -15.88
C SER A 49 14.99 -2.18 -17.26
N LYS A 50 16.31 -2.44 -17.32
CA LYS A 50 17.05 -2.53 -18.59
C LYS A 50 16.82 -3.85 -19.33
N ALA A 51 16.62 -4.96 -18.60
CA ALA A 51 16.29 -6.26 -19.21
C ALA A 51 14.94 -6.22 -19.95
N ASN A 52 13.90 -5.63 -19.34
CA ASN A 52 12.58 -5.55 -19.97
C ASN A 52 12.52 -4.66 -21.22
N ASN A 53 13.45 -3.69 -21.38
CA ASN A 53 13.47 -2.81 -22.55
C ASN A 53 14.32 -3.34 -23.71
N LYS A 54 15.26 -4.27 -23.46
CA LYS A 54 16.06 -4.88 -24.54
C LYS A 54 15.34 -6.05 -25.20
N ASP A 55 14.50 -6.77 -24.46
CA ASP A 55 13.71 -7.89 -25.01
C ASP A 55 12.47 -7.42 -25.82
N SER A 56 12.14 -6.12 -25.78
CA SER A 56 11.06 -5.53 -26.60
C SER A 56 11.50 -5.06 -27.99
N ALA A 57 12.80 -5.08 -28.31
CA ALA A 57 13.32 -4.54 -29.58
C ALA A 57 13.59 -5.60 -30.66
N VAL A 58 13.72 -6.88 -30.32
CA VAL A 58 13.99 -7.94 -31.31
C VAL A 58 13.18 -9.20 -31.00
N GLY A 59 11.96 -9.24 -31.53
CA GLY A 59 11.25 -10.46 -31.94
C GLY A 59 11.01 -11.57 -30.91
N LYS A 60 9.80 -11.60 -30.31
CA LYS A 60 8.80 -12.68 -30.44
C LYS A 60 7.71 -12.54 -29.37
N THR A 61 6.49 -12.27 -29.86
CA THR A 61 5.20 -12.73 -29.35
C THR A 61 5.20 -13.55 -28.04
N ALA A 62 4.69 -12.98 -26.94
CA ALA A 62 3.57 -13.57 -26.17
C ALA A 62 3.28 -12.83 -24.85
N LYS A 63 1.98 -12.55 -24.67
CA LYS A 63 1.22 -12.41 -23.42
C LYS A 63 1.39 -11.12 -22.60
N GLN A 64 0.64 -10.10 -23.04
CA GLN A 64 -0.59 -9.61 -22.36
C GLN A 64 -1.17 -8.51 -23.29
N GLY A 65 -1.92 -8.85 -24.33
CA GLY A 65 -3.22 -9.53 -24.21
C GLY A 65 -4.39 -8.55 -24.05
N GLY A 66 -4.25 -7.30 -24.52
CA GLY A 66 -5.42 -6.51 -24.92
C GLY A 66 -6.01 -7.17 -26.17
N ALA A 67 -6.80 -8.22 -25.98
CA ALA A 67 -7.55 -8.84 -27.06
C ALA A 67 -8.60 -7.82 -27.52
N SER A 68 -8.23 -6.99 -28.50
CA SER A 68 -9.24 -6.36 -29.34
C SER A 68 -10.10 -7.50 -29.86
N LEU A 69 -11.38 -7.51 -29.47
CA LEU A 69 -12.37 -8.43 -29.98
C LEU A 69 -12.39 -8.23 -31.50
N LYS A 70 -11.63 -9.05 -32.23
CA LYS A 70 -11.71 -9.10 -33.68
C LYS A 70 -13.06 -9.73 -33.98
N ILE A 71 -14.07 -8.88 -34.13
CA ILE A 71 -15.40 -9.30 -34.56
C ILE A 71 -15.20 -9.88 -35.96
N ALA A 72 -15.32 -11.20 -36.08
CA ALA A 72 -15.16 -11.88 -37.34
C ALA A 72 -16.25 -11.40 -38.31
N PRO A 73 -15.93 -11.16 -39.59
CA PRO A 73 -16.92 -10.74 -40.56
C PRO A 73 -18.07 -11.74 -40.68
N ARG A 74 -19.21 -11.29 -41.23
CA ARG A 74 -20.38 -12.13 -41.47
C ARG A 74 -20.03 -13.26 -42.42
N ALA A 75 -20.44 -14.49 -42.08
CA ALA A 75 -20.18 -15.63 -42.94
C ALA A 75 -21.10 -15.55 -44.18
N PRO A 76 -20.62 -16.00 -45.36
CA PRO A 76 -21.45 -16.03 -46.57
C PRO A 76 -22.66 -16.93 -46.33
N GLY A 77 -23.86 -16.39 -46.55
CA GLY A 77 -25.14 -17.09 -46.33
C GLY A 77 -25.72 -17.01 -44.92
N GLU A 78 -24.99 -16.45 -43.94
CA GLU A 78 -25.50 -16.22 -42.58
C GLU A 78 -26.56 -15.11 -42.58
N THR A 79 -27.67 -15.27 -41.87
CA THR A 79 -28.65 -14.19 -41.68
C THR A 79 -28.11 -13.12 -40.71
N LEU A 80 -28.63 -11.89 -40.75
CA LEU A 80 -28.18 -10.84 -39.82
C LEU A 80 -28.44 -11.22 -38.35
N GLY A 81 -29.52 -11.95 -38.08
CA GLY A 81 -29.86 -12.42 -36.74
C GLY A 81 -28.87 -13.46 -36.20
N GLU A 82 -28.45 -14.42 -37.02
CA GLU A 82 -27.44 -15.42 -36.64
C GLU A 82 -26.07 -14.78 -36.40
N TYR A 83 -25.70 -13.83 -37.25
CA TYR A 83 -24.48 -13.04 -37.06
C TYR A 83 -24.47 -12.33 -35.70
N ASN A 84 -25.54 -11.60 -35.38
CA ASN A 84 -25.64 -10.89 -34.10
C ASN A 84 -25.59 -11.85 -32.90
N ARG A 85 -26.29 -12.99 -32.96
CA ARG A 85 -26.23 -14.02 -31.91
C ARG A 85 -24.81 -14.55 -31.70
N ARG A 86 -24.08 -14.84 -32.79
CA ARG A 86 -22.69 -15.30 -32.73
C ARG A 86 -21.77 -14.25 -32.10
N VAL A 87 -21.92 -12.98 -32.50
CA VAL A 87 -21.17 -11.88 -31.89
C VAL A 87 -21.47 -11.79 -30.40
N ASP A 88 -22.74 -11.81 -30.01
CA ASP A 88 -23.15 -11.74 -28.60
C ASP A 88 -22.60 -12.90 -27.78
N ASP A 89 -22.61 -14.13 -28.30
CA ASP A 89 -22.06 -15.29 -27.61
C ASP A 89 -20.53 -15.17 -27.43
N THR A 90 -19.80 -14.66 -28.43
CA THR A 90 -18.36 -14.41 -28.27
C THR A 90 -18.10 -13.34 -27.21
N VAL A 91 -18.86 -12.25 -27.20
CA VAL A 91 -18.74 -11.19 -26.19
C VAL A 91 -19.07 -11.75 -24.80
N ARG A 92 -20.17 -12.48 -24.66
CA ARG A 92 -20.59 -13.10 -23.39
C ARG A 92 -19.52 -14.05 -22.85
N ALA A 93 -18.89 -14.87 -23.69
CA ALA A 93 -17.80 -15.74 -23.28
C ALA A 93 -16.59 -14.96 -22.75
N THR A 94 -16.20 -13.86 -23.42
CA THR A 94 -15.08 -13.02 -22.96
C THR A 94 -15.38 -12.30 -21.66
N VAL A 95 -16.59 -11.75 -21.51
CA VAL A 95 -17.04 -11.10 -20.27
C VAL A 95 -17.03 -12.10 -19.12
N ASN A 96 -17.57 -13.30 -19.32
CA ASN A 96 -17.57 -14.35 -18.30
C ASN A 96 -16.16 -14.77 -17.88
N ALA A 97 -15.23 -14.90 -18.82
CA ALA A 97 -13.83 -15.19 -18.52
C ALA A 97 -13.15 -14.07 -17.70
N ALA A 98 -13.44 -12.80 -18.02
CA ALA A 98 -12.96 -11.65 -17.27
C ALA A 98 -13.54 -11.60 -15.84
N VAL A 99 -14.83 -11.86 -15.67
CA VAL A 99 -15.49 -11.94 -14.36
C VAL A 99 -14.89 -13.08 -13.51
N GLN A 100 -14.66 -14.25 -14.11
CA GLN A 100 -14.04 -15.36 -13.39
C GLN A 100 -12.58 -15.10 -13.01
N SER A 101 -11.79 -14.42 -13.86
CA SER A 101 -10.39 -14.11 -13.56
C SER A 101 -10.25 -13.09 -12.41
N THR A 102 -11.10 -12.07 -12.38
CA THR A 102 -11.18 -11.11 -11.27
C THR A 102 -11.65 -11.79 -9.98
N SER A 103 -12.60 -12.72 -10.08
CA SER A 103 -13.08 -13.53 -8.96
C SER A 103 -11.98 -14.43 -8.37
N LYS A 104 -11.19 -15.13 -9.20
CA LYS A 104 -10.06 -15.97 -8.74
C LYS A 104 -9.02 -15.15 -7.96
N THR A 105 -8.70 -13.94 -8.44
CA THR A 105 -7.79 -13.02 -7.74
C THR A 105 -8.37 -12.57 -6.40
N ARG A 106 -9.66 -12.23 -6.36
CA ARG A 106 -10.38 -11.86 -5.14
C ARG A 106 -10.44 -13.03 -4.14
N GLN A 107 -10.67 -14.25 -4.61
CA GLN A 107 -10.69 -15.47 -3.80
C GLN A 107 -9.31 -15.76 -3.22
N LYS A 108 -8.23 -15.67 -4.01
CA LYS A 108 -6.84 -15.79 -3.53
C LYS A 108 -6.53 -14.76 -2.46
N LYS A 109 -6.90 -13.49 -2.68
CA LYS A 109 -6.70 -12.41 -1.69
C LYS A 109 -7.47 -12.69 -0.40
N LYS A 110 -8.73 -13.15 -0.49
CA LYS A 110 -9.54 -13.53 0.67
C LYS A 110 -8.90 -14.69 1.45
N ALA A 111 -8.41 -15.73 0.75
CA ALA A 111 -7.72 -16.85 1.38
C ALA A 111 -6.41 -16.41 2.07
N TRP A 112 -5.60 -15.59 1.41
CA TRP A 112 -4.37 -15.04 1.99
C TRP A 112 -4.63 -14.19 3.24
N LEU A 113 -5.66 -13.33 3.22
CA LEU A 113 -6.05 -12.53 4.38
C LEU A 113 -6.49 -13.40 5.56
N LYS A 114 -7.21 -14.50 5.31
CA LYS A 114 -7.57 -15.47 6.36
C LYS A 114 -6.32 -16.12 6.96
N VAL A 115 -5.42 -16.64 6.13
CA VAL A 115 -4.14 -17.25 6.58
C VAL A 115 -3.29 -16.25 7.36
N ARG A 116 -3.24 -14.99 6.93
CA ARG A 116 -2.51 -13.94 7.64
C ARG A 116 -3.12 -13.63 9.00
N LYS A 117 -4.46 -13.55 9.08
CA LYS A 117 -5.18 -13.30 10.34
C LYS A 117 -4.99 -14.44 11.34
N THR A 118 -5.06 -15.70 10.89
CA THR A 118 -4.82 -16.85 11.77
C THR A 118 -3.37 -16.92 12.25
N LYS A 119 -2.38 -16.64 11.38
CA LYS A 119 -0.96 -16.55 11.79
C LYS A 119 -0.68 -15.44 12.79
N ALA A 120 -1.32 -14.28 12.63
CA ALA A 120 -1.17 -13.17 13.59
C ALA A 120 -1.76 -13.56 14.96
N ALA A 121 -2.96 -14.15 14.96
CA ALA A 121 -3.62 -14.60 16.20
C ALA A 121 -2.89 -15.74 16.91
N SER A 122 -2.22 -16.65 16.18
CA SER A 122 -1.41 -17.70 16.80
C SER A 122 -0.12 -17.16 17.41
N LYS A 123 0.45 -16.09 16.86
CA LYS A 123 1.68 -15.48 17.37
C LYS A 123 1.44 -14.73 18.68
N THR A 124 0.36 -13.95 18.77
CA THR A 124 0.02 -13.24 20.02
C THR A 124 -0.29 -14.19 21.17
N LYS A 125 -1.00 -15.31 20.90
CA LYS A 125 -1.28 -16.32 21.93
C LYS A 125 -0.03 -17.03 22.47
N ALA A 126 1.01 -17.17 21.65
CA ALA A 126 2.26 -17.82 22.07
C ALA A 126 3.16 -16.89 22.88
N GLU A 127 3.12 -15.57 22.62
CA GLU A 127 3.89 -14.57 23.36
C GLU A 127 3.25 -14.24 24.72
N ASP A 128 1.91 -14.13 24.81
CA ASP A 128 1.24 -13.86 26.09
C ASP A 128 1.32 -15.03 27.08
N SER A 129 1.29 -16.28 26.61
CA SER A 129 1.27 -17.45 27.50
C SER A 129 2.60 -17.73 28.21
N ALA A 130 3.74 -17.36 27.63
CA ALA A 130 5.05 -17.59 28.24
C ALA A 130 5.40 -16.47 29.24
N ASP A 131 5.13 -15.22 28.88
CA ASP A 131 5.45 -14.06 29.72
C ASP A 131 4.48 -13.89 30.90
N GLU A 132 3.19 -14.26 30.78
CA GLU A 132 2.26 -14.19 31.93
C GLU A 132 2.61 -15.21 33.02
N GLN A 133 3.07 -16.41 32.64
CA GLN A 133 3.35 -17.49 33.59
C GLN A 133 4.63 -17.22 34.39
N GLU A 134 5.64 -16.61 33.76
CA GLU A 134 6.86 -16.14 34.44
C GLU A 134 6.57 -14.92 35.33
N ARG A 135 5.67 -14.01 34.90
CA ARG A 135 5.30 -12.81 35.66
C ARG A 135 4.40 -13.11 36.87
N LEU A 136 3.58 -14.17 36.82
CA LEU A 136 2.79 -14.64 37.96
C LEU A 136 3.67 -15.34 39.02
N ALA A 137 4.73 -16.03 38.60
CA ALA A 137 5.66 -16.71 39.51
C ALA A 137 6.58 -15.75 40.30
N GLN A 138 6.80 -14.53 39.81
CA GLN A 138 7.67 -13.52 40.45
C GLN A 138 6.92 -12.49 41.32
N LYS A 139 5.59 -12.59 41.46
CA LYS A 139 4.86 -11.73 42.39
C LYS A 139 5.04 -12.26 43.81
N GLU A 140 5.93 -11.65 44.56
CA GLU A 140 5.98 -11.80 46.01
C GLU A 140 4.62 -11.44 46.61
N GLU A 141 4.06 -12.36 47.38
CA GLU A 141 2.76 -12.22 48.02
C GLU A 141 2.90 -11.27 49.23
N ILE A 142 2.90 -9.96 48.96
CA ILE A 142 2.94 -8.94 50.02
C ILE A 142 1.57 -8.92 50.71
N LYS A 143 1.50 -9.45 51.93
CA LYS A 143 0.30 -9.41 52.77
C LYS A 143 -0.01 -7.96 53.15
N PHE A 144 -1.26 -7.54 52.92
CA PHE A 144 -1.75 -6.23 53.36
C PHE A 144 -1.55 -6.07 54.88
N GLY A 145 -0.81 -5.03 55.29
CA GLY A 145 -0.56 -4.71 56.70
C GLY A 145 0.92 -4.56 57.08
N VAL A 146 1.86 -4.94 56.22
CA VAL A 146 3.29 -4.65 56.44
C VAL A 146 3.59 -3.25 55.92
N VAL A 147 3.81 -2.29 56.83
CA VAL A 147 4.29 -0.94 56.48
C VAL A 147 5.74 -1.07 56.00
N ALA A 148 5.97 -0.88 54.71
CA ALA A 148 7.33 -0.82 54.17
C ALA A 148 8.04 0.42 54.73
N MET A 149 9.08 0.22 55.55
CA MET A 149 9.83 1.32 56.19
C MET A 149 10.66 2.16 55.21
N GLN A 150 10.87 1.69 53.98
CA GLN A 150 11.60 2.41 52.94
C GLN A 150 10.80 2.39 51.65
N PRO A 151 10.73 3.51 50.89
CA PRO A 151 10.13 3.51 49.57
C PRO A 151 10.86 2.50 48.68
N PRO A 152 10.14 1.76 47.80
CA PRO A 152 10.76 0.78 46.93
C PRO A 152 11.81 1.45 46.04
N SER A 153 13.05 0.97 46.11
CA SER A 153 14.10 1.42 45.21
C SER A 153 13.99 0.67 43.89
N ILE A 154 13.93 1.41 42.77
CA ILE A 154 13.93 0.82 41.44
C ILE A 154 15.35 0.35 41.13
N THR A 155 15.61 -0.95 41.30
CA THR A 155 16.88 -1.61 40.93
C THR A 155 16.83 -2.26 39.54
N ALA A 156 15.72 -2.09 38.81
CA ALA A 156 15.52 -2.71 37.51
C ALA A 156 16.49 -2.14 36.46
N VAL A 157 17.56 -2.89 36.18
CA VAL A 157 18.46 -2.60 35.06
C VAL A 157 17.68 -2.71 33.75
N PRO A 158 17.67 -1.66 32.91
CA PRO A 158 16.95 -1.69 31.63
C PRO A 158 17.41 -2.89 30.78
N LYS A 159 16.46 -3.77 30.46
CA LYS A 159 16.70 -4.96 29.63
C LYS A 159 17.19 -4.48 28.25
N LYS A 160 18.45 -4.73 27.90
CA LYS A 160 19.02 -4.38 26.58
C LYS A 160 18.25 -5.14 25.49
N ARG A 161 17.24 -4.50 24.90
CA ARG A 161 16.60 -5.00 23.68
C ARG A 161 17.63 -4.90 22.55
N GLY A 162 18.18 -6.05 22.15
CA GLY A 162 19.19 -6.16 21.10
C GLY A 162 18.70 -5.49 19.82
N GLY A 163 19.31 -4.35 19.49
CA GLY A 163 19.01 -3.59 18.27
C GLY A 163 19.39 -2.11 18.34
N ASN A 164 19.34 -1.48 19.52
CA ASN A 164 19.50 -0.02 19.62
C ASN A 164 20.78 0.46 20.31
N ALA A 165 21.67 -0.43 20.77
CA ALA A 165 22.90 -0.02 21.44
C ALA A 165 23.80 0.86 20.54
N ALA A 166 23.95 0.49 19.27
CA ALA A 166 24.70 1.29 18.30
C ALA A 166 24.00 2.62 17.93
N ALA A 167 22.67 2.65 17.94
CA ALA A 167 21.90 3.86 17.66
C ALA A 167 21.96 4.86 18.82
N ILE A 168 21.93 4.35 20.06
CA ILE A 168 22.09 5.16 21.27
C ILE A 168 23.54 5.67 21.35
N GLU A 169 24.54 4.82 21.10
CA GLU A 169 25.93 5.26 21.09
C GLU A 169 26.21 6.30 19.98
N ALA A 170 25.60 6.16 18.81
CA ALA A 170 25.66 7.16 17.75
C ALA A 170 24.98 8.48 18.13
N LEU A 171 23.82 8.43 18.82
CA LEU A 171 23.14 9.63 19.30
C LEU A 171 23.97 10.36 20.37
N HIS A 172 24.58 9.62 21.30
CA HIS A 172 25.46 10.18 22.33
C HIS A 172 26.72 10.79 21.70
N LYS A 173 27.32 10.15 20.68
CA LYS A 173 28.45 10.73 19.93
C LYS A 173 28.07 12.00 19.17
N PHE A 174 26.88 12.05 18.57
CA PHE A 174 26.37 13.26 17.90
C PHE A 174 26.12 14.42 18.87
N GLN A 175 25.57 14.14 20.05
CA GLN A 175 25.35 15.17 21.07
C GLN A 175 26.66 15.69 21.67
N ALA A 176 27.65 14.81 21.88
CA ALA A 176 28.98 15.21 22.33
C ALA A 176 29.72 16.06 21.28
N ALA A 177 29.63 15.69 19.99
CA ALA A 177 30.20 16.48 18.90
C ALA A 177 29.50 17.85 18.72
N LYS A 178 28.19 17.92 18.97
CA LYS A 178 27.45 19.18 18.93
C LYS A 178 27.81 20.11 20.08
N ALA A 179 28.08 19.57 21.27
CA ALA A 179 28.53 20.33 22.43
C ALA A 179 29.99 20.83 22.28
N GLN A 180 30.85 20.10 21.57
CA GLN A 180 32.21 20.56 21.27
C GLN A 180 32.28 21.64 20.18
N ASN A 181 31.22 21.79 19.38
CA ASN A 181 31.16 22.79 18.30
C ASN A 181 30.31 24.03 18.67
N SER A 182 29.90 24.19 19.93
CA SER A 182 29.06 25.32 20.38
C SER A 182 29.76 26.34 21.27
N ASP A 183 31.10 26.30 21.40
CA ASP A 183 31.88 27.28 22.17
C ASP A 183 32.63 28.30 21.28
N GLY A 184 32.13 28.54 20.07
CA GLY A 184 32.69 29.55 19.18
C GLY A 184 31.65 30.09 18.21
N ASP A 185 31.41 31.39 18.32
CA ASP A 185 30.71 32.30 17.40
C ASP A 185 29.22 32.55 17.69
N GLU A 186 29.01 33.56 18.51
CA GLU A 186 27.82 34.41 18.53
C GLU A 186 27.77 35.24 17.23
N ASN A 187 26.56 35.52 16.74
CA ASN A 187 26.21 36.32 15.54
C ASN A 187 26.39 35.67 14.16
N HIS A 188 25.28 35.16 13.62
CA HIS A 188 24.81 35.67 12.34
C HIS A 188 23.28 35.52 12.22
N GLU A 189 22.59 36.66 12.22
CA GLU A 189 21.27 36.79 11.60
C GLU A 189 21.42 36.73 10.07
N ASP A 190 20.35 36.22 9.47
CA ASP A 190 19.90 36.40 8.09
C ASP A 190 20.62 35.75 6.90
N GLU A 191 19.74 35.21 6.06
CA GLU A 191 19.87 34.90 4.62
C GLU A 191 20.45 33.54 4.19
N ASP A 192 19.70 32.93 3.27
CA ASP A 192 19.99 31.76 2.43
C ASP A 192 19.91 30.35 3.04
N GLU A 193 18.71 29.75 3.00
CA GLU A 193 18.51 28.47 2.28
C GLU A 193 17.08 28.38 1.71
N GLU A 194 16.76 29.31 0.81
CA GLU A 194 15.74 29.11 -0.22
C GLU A 194 16.32 28.20 -1.33
N ALA A 195 16.51 26.90 -1.07
CA ALA A 195 17.04 25.98 -2.09
C ALA A 195 16.67 24.49 -1.91
N THR A 196 15.40 24.15 -1.62
CA THR A 196 14.89 22.78 -1.92
C THR A 196 13.46 22.74 -2.48
N THR A 197 13.04 23.77 -3.22
CA THR A 197 11.85 23.76 -4.09
C THR A 197 12.16 23.23 -5.49
N ALA A 198 12.76 22.04 -5.62
CA ALA A 198 12.78 21.30 -6.90
C ALA A 198 13.16 19.82 -6.68
N GLY A 199 12.47 19.14 -5.76
CA GLY A 199 12.59 17.71 -5.57
C GLY A 199 12.01 16.94 -6.76
N ASN A 200 12.80 16.86 -7.83
CA ASN A 200 12.68 16.00 -9.01
C ASN A 200 12.85 14.51 -8.64
N GLY A 201 12.24 14.09 -7.52
CA GLY A 201 12.06 12.69 -7.19
C GLY A 201 10.96 12.11 -8.09
N PRO A 202 11.03 10.82 -8.47
CA PRO A 202 10.00 10.21 -9.28
C PRO A 202 8.66 10.37 -8.56
N LYS A 203 7.80 11.28 -9.06
CA LYS A 203 6.40 11.35 -8.67
C LYS A 203 5.91 9.92 -8.78
N LEU A 204 5.52 9.29 -7.67
CA LEU A 204 4.84 7.99 -7.71
C LEU A 204 3.50 8.24 -8.41
N VAL A 205 3.54 8.20 -9.74
CA VAL A 205 2.40 8.36 -10.63
C VAL A 205 1.42 7.24 -10.27
N GLY A 206 0.32 7.61 -9.60
CA GLY A 206 -0.78 6.67 -9.32
C GLY A 206 -1.31 6.66 -7.88
N ARG A 207 -0.63 7.26 -6.89
CA ARG A 207 -1.21 7.41 -5.54
C ARG A 207 -1.40 8.87 -5.18
N LYS A 208 -2.66 9.32 -5.20
CA LYS A 208 -3.06 10.60 -4.60
C LYS A 208 -2.58 10.62 -3.14
N ARG A 209 -1.77 11.62 -2.78
CA ARG A 209 -1.36 11.83 -1.39
C ARG A 209 -2.59 12.23 -0.57
N LYS A 210 -2.68 11.76 0.67
CA LYS A 210 -3.78 12.15 1.56
C LYS A 210 -3.52 13.57 2.05
N LEU A 211 -4.57 14.39 2.18
CA LEU A 211 -4.46 15.77 2.67
C LEU A 211 -3.70 15.88 4.02
N LYS A 212 -3.88 14.89 4.90
CA LYS A 212 -3.19 14.77 6.20
C LYS A 212 -1.68 14.52 6.11
N THR A 213 -1.17 14.15 4.93
CA THR A 213 0.24 13.81 4.68
C THR A 213 0.97 14.87 3.85
N LEU A 214 0.28 15.98 3.57
CA LEU A 214 0.85 17.14 2.90
C LEU A 214 1.43 18.10 3.96
N PRO A 215 2.50 18.83 3.61
CA PRO A 215 3.02 19.92 4.43
C PRO A 215 1.93 20.97 4.68
N GLU A 216 2.05 21.72 5.77
CA GLU A 216 0.99 22.63 6.23
C GLU A 216 0.68 23.72 5.20
N VAL A 217 1.71 24.26 4.55
CA VAL A 217 1.58 25.28 3.48
C VAL A 217 0.71 24.78 2.33
N GLU A 218 0.97 23.57 1.83
CA GLU A 218 0.17 22.97 0.76
C GLU A 218 -1.26 22.66 1.21
N ARG A 219 -1.43 22.25 2.48
CA ARG A 219 -2.75 21.97 3.04
C ARG A 219 -3.63 23.22 3.06
N ILE A 220 -3.08 24.34 3.54
CA ILE A 220 -3.75 25.64 3.60
C ILE A 220 -4.15 26.10 2.19
N ALA A 221 -3.25 25.98 1.21
CA ALA A 221 -3.53 26.34 -0.17
C ALA A 221 -4.69 25.51 -0.77
N ILE A 222 -4.69 24.19 -0.52
CA ILE A 222 -5.76 23.29 -1.01
C ILE A 222 -7.10 23.60 -0.32
N THR A 223 -7.11 23.90 0.98
CA THR A 223 -8.34 24.25 1.70
C THR A 223 -8.89 25.60 1.23
N ALA A 224 -8.03 26.61 1.04
CA ALA A 224 -8.44 27.91 0.52
C ALA A 224 -9.02 27.81 -0.89
N ALA A 225 -8.38 27.06 -1.79
CA ALA A 225 -8.91 26.82 -3.13
C ALA A 225 -10.27 26.10 -3.11
N ARG A 226 -10.46 25.15 -2.18
CA ARG A 226 -11.73 24.45 -1.99
C ARG A 226 -12.83 25.40 -1.51
N GLU A 227 -12.53 26.27 -0.56
CA GLU A 227 -13.48 27.26 -0.03
C GLU A 227 -13.90 28.26 -1.11
N ASN A 228 -12.96 28.76 -1.92
CA ASN A 228 -13.24 29.62 -3.06
C ASN A 228 -14.15 28.94 -4.09
N ALA A 229 -13.90 27.67 -4.41
CA ALA A 229 -14.75 26.91 -5.34
C ALA A 229 -16.17 26.70 -4.79
N ILE A 230 -16.31 26.44 -3.48
CA ILE A 230 -17.62 26.31 -2.83
C ILE A 230 -18.36 27.66 -2.84
N ALA A 231 -17.67 28.76 -2.53
CA ALA A 231 -18.24 30.10 -2.56
C ALA A 231 -18.75 30.46 -3.97
N HIS A 232 -17.94 30.20 -4.99
CA HIS A 232 -18.32 30.43 -6.39
C HIS A 232 -19.54 29.60 -6.79
N TYR A 233 -19.58 28.31 -6.45
CA TYR A 233 -20.74 27.46 -6.73
C TYR A 233 -22.01 27.94 -6.00
N ARG A 234 -21.88 28.40 -4.75
CA ARG A 234 -23.01 28.97 -4.00
C ARG A 234 -23.53 30.25 -4.66
N ALA A 235 -22.65 31.12 -5.12
CA ALA A 235 -23.03 32.34 -5.84
C ALA A 235 -23.78 32.01 -7.13
N MET A 236 -23.24 31.09 -7.95
CA MET A 236 -23.90 30.64 -9.19
C MET A 236 -25.27 30.00 -8.93
N LYS A 237 -25.38 29.22 -7.85
CA LYS A 237 -26.65 28.57 -7.49
C LYS A 237 -27.67 29.57 -6.98
N ALA A 238 -27.26 30.57 -6.20
CA ALA A 238 -28.12 31.65 -5.75
C ALA A 238 -28.63 32.49 -6.93
N SER A 239 -27.77 32.83 -7.90
CA SER A 239 -28.20 33.54 -9.10
C SER A 239 -29.16 32.70 -9.95
N SER A 240 -28.88 31.40 -10.14
CA SER A 240 -29.76 30.51 -10.91
C SER A 240 -31.15 30.33 -10.29
N ASN A 241 -31.26 30.29 -8.96
CA ASN A 241 -32.56 30.22 -8.30
C ASN A 241 -33.33 31.55 -8.43
N ASN A 242 -32.65 32.69 -8.36
CA ASN A 242 -33.27 34.00 -8.49
C ASN A 242 -33.83 34.27 -9.91
N THR A 243 -33.18 33.74 -10.96
CA THR A 243 -33.70 33.88 -12.34
C THR A 243 -34.97 33.08 -12.58
N ARG A 244 -35.10 31.91 -11.92
CA ARG A 244 -36.25 31.02 -12.14
C ARG A 244 -37.55 31.54 -11.52
N GLU A 245 -37.47 32.30 -10.42
CA GLU A 245 -38.67 32.92 -9.82
C GLU A 245 -39.16 34.15 -10.59
N ARG A 246 -38.38 34.68 -11.56
CA ARG A 246 -38.74 35.86 -12.34
C ARG A 246 -39.46 35.53 -13.67
N GLU A 247 -39.31 34.33 -14.21
CA GLU A 247 -39.89 33.95 -15.51
C GLU A 247 -41.26 33.26 -15.42
N ASP A 248 -41.66 32.71 -14.27
CA ASP A 248 -42.99 32.07 -14.09
C ASP A 248 -44.11 33.05 -13.67
N GLY A 249 -43.84 34.37 -13.69
CA GLY A 249 -44.76 35.39 -13.16
C GLY A 249 -45.26 36.45 -14.14
N SER A 250 -44.95 36.35 -15.45
CA SER A 250 -45.20 37.46 -16.40
C SER A 250 -46.19 37.19 -17.55
N ASP A 251 -46.85 36.04 -17.60
CA ASP A 251 -47.71 35.67 -18.75
C ASP A 251 -49.24 35.78 -18.51
N ASP A 252 -49.70 36.35 -17.39
CA ASP A 252 -51.13 36.36 -17.02
C ASP A 252 -51.77 37.77 -16.98
N ALA A 253 -51.32 38.71 -17.83
CA ALA A 253 -51.78 40.11 -17.78
C ALA A 253 -52.03 40.79 -19.14
N MET A 254 -52.44 40.06 -20.18
CA MET A 254 -52.79 40.65 -21.49
C MET A 254 -53.94 39.90 -22.19
N GLU A 255 -55.15 39.89 -21.61
CA GLU A 255 -56.37 39.64 -22.40
C GLU A 255 -57.60 40.26 -21.72
N SER A 256 -57.77 41.57 -21.87
CA SER A 256 -59.00 42.30 -21.53
C SER A 256 -59.05 43.63 -22.30
N ASP A 257 -59.47 43.58 -23.56
CA ASP A 257 -60.43 44.53 -24.18
C ASP A 257 -60.72 44.15 -25.65
#